data_AF-A0AAD3E4K2-F1
#
_entry.id   AF-A0AAD3E4K2-F1
#
_cell.length_a   1.000
_cell.length_b   1.000
_cell.length_c   1.000
_cell.angle_alpha   90.00
_cell.angle_beta   90.00
_cell.angle_gamma   90.00
#
_symmetry.space_group_name_H-M   'P 1'
#
loop_
_entity.id
_entity.type
_entity.pdbx_description
1 polymer ?
#
loop_
_entity_poly.entity_id
_entity_poly.type
_entity_poly.pdbx_seq_one_letter_code
_entity_poly.pdbx_strand_id
1 'polypeptide(L)'
;MYQLLNNTGLSWLHCNRLPPRLCPHIPSRQRHVAARPIRRGGRVPLALAWLGPLSWEKDGLKQEQKPAAASKSDSHPTTSAGYQQAASSWSSKSRCTPIDSYSPEAELKAGKAAGGAGIVLPDDPVHGKPAAEHQALGPQILARPPPRRPQRSEAEKGTVLTFAYGANMNFLTLARRGVRVLSRDPAFISDSAVRLVFKHRGGHATLERAEAGEGGSAGGKDEEPRFRPYDGRVHGVLYRMSQQEFEKLSKSERGYVLQELEVQTYDGARHVASVFVSNPLFRLGSEVLPPEQYLAGVREGARDNYLEPGYQAFLSGISTVPGAGLGSEYYSTPSKYMAYSFLLVVGLIALAYLCQQP
;
A
#
# COMPACT_ATOMS: atom_id res chain seq x y z
N MET A 1 -27.38 30.82 43.36
CA MET A 1 -27.70 32.14 42.77
C MET A 1 -26.46 32.55 41.99
N TYR A 2 -26.25 32.29 40.69
CA TYR A 2 -27.10 31.95 39.54
C TYR A 2 -26.56 30.71 38.82
N GLN A 3 -27.47 29.84 38.37
CA GLN A 3 -27.24 28.88 37.28
C GLN A 3 -27.43 29.60 35.95
N LEU A 4 -26.61 29.29 34.93
CA LEU A 4 -26.98 29.48 33.53
C LEU A 4 -26.55 28.24 32.73
N LEU A 5 -27.58 27.50 32.35
CA LEU A 5 -27.59 26.43 31.36
C LEU A 5 -27.31 27.02 29.98
N ASN A 6 -26.59 26.30 29.11
CA ASN A 6 -26.87 26.37 27.69
C ASN A 6 -26.88 24.98 27.07
N ASN A 7 -28.08 24.69 26.60
CA ASN A 7 -28.60 23.46 26.06
C ASN A 7 -29.08 23.83 24.64
N THR A 8 -28.41 23.36 23.61
CA THR A 8 -28.94 23.38 22.25
C THR A 8 -28.56 22.08 21.56
N GLY A 9 -29.48 21.13 21.63
CA GLY A 9 -29.48 19.96 20.78
C GLY A 9 -29.75 20.33 19.33
N LEU A 10 -29.05 19.66 18.42
CA LEU A 10 -29.44 19.55 17.03
C LEU A 10 -29.45 18.05 16.68
N SER A 11 -30.68 17.54 16.67
CA SER A 11 -31.08 16.24 16.17
C SER A 11 -30.95 16.24 14.66
N TRP A 12 -30.10 15.37 14.11
CA TRP A 12 -30.11 15.01 12.69
C TRP A 12 -30.62 13.57 12.57
N LEU A 13 -31.95 13.45 12.51
CA LEU A 13 -32.63 12.28 11.98
C LEU A 13 -32.99 12.59 10.52
N HIS A 14 -32.20 12.06 9.58
CA HIS A 14 -32.75 11.79 8.24
C HIS A 14 -32.31 10.43 7.71
N CYS A 15 -33.34 9.61 7.59
CA CYS A 15 -33.42 8.30 6.99
C CYS A 15 -33.32 8.44 5.46
N ASN A 16 -32.35 7.80 4.82
CA ASN A 16 -32.40 7.57 3.38
C ASN A 16 -32.40 6.05 3.11
N ARG A 17 -33.57 5.59 2.64
CA ARG A 17 -33.84 4.27 2.10
C ARG A 17 -32.97 4.03 0.86
N LEU A 18 -32.22 2.94 0.87
CA LEU A 18 -31.56 2.38 -0.31
C LEU A 18 -32.60 1.65 -1.19
N PRO A 19 -32.54 1.78 -2.53
CA PRO A 19 -33.33 0.95 -3.44
C PRO A 19 -32.74 -0.47 -3.57
N PRO A 20 -33.58 -1.47 -3.92
CA PRO A 20 -33.18 -2.86 -4.00
C PRO A 20 -32.31 -3.20 -5.22
N ARG A 21 -31.51 -4.24 -5.00
CA ARG A 21 -30.54 -4.88 -5.88
C ARG A 21 -31.16 -5.33 -7.22
N LEU A 22 -30.51 -4.95 -8.33
CA LEU A 22 -30.61 -5.65 -9.61
C LEU A 22 -29.32 -6.45 -9.83
N CYS A 23 -29.43 -7.78 -9.73
CA CYS A 23 -28.36 -8.71 -10.11
C CYS A 23 -28.42 -8.96 -11.62
N PRO A 24 -27.40 -8.62 -12.43
CA PRO A 24 -27.32 -9.14 -13.78
C PRO A 24 -26.89 -10.62 -13.75
N HIS A 25 -27.74 -11.46 -14.32
CA HIS A 25 -27.49 -12.86 -14.62
C HIS A 25 -26.27 -12.98 -15.54
N ILE A 26 -25.17 -13.57 -15.04
CA ILE A 26 -23.99 -13.90 -15.87
C ILE A 26 -24.24 -15.29 -16.49
N PRO A 27 -24.28 -15.42 -17.83
CA PRO A 27 -24.37 -16.73 -18.46
C PRO A 27 -23.05 -17.50 -18.32
N SER A 28 -23.12 -18.66 -17.67
CA SER A 28 -22.05 -19.63 -17.54
C SER A 28 -21.68 -20.23 -18.90
N ARG A 29 -20.59 -19.74 -19.51
CA ARG A 29 -20.04 -20.32 -20.73
C ARG A 29 -19.11 -21.48 -20.37
N GLN A 30 -19.63 -22.70 -20.38
CA GLN A 30 -18.84 -23.93 -20.33
C GLN A 30 -17.90 -23.96 -21.55
N ARG A 31 -16.60 -23.83 -21.32
CA ARG A 31 -15.57 -24.20 -22.31
C ARG A 31 -15.09 -25.60 -21.98
N HIS A 32 -15.41 -26.54 -22.86
CA HIS A 32 -14.76 -27.84 -22.94
C HIS A 32 -13.26 -27.62 -23.18
N VAL A 33 -12.43 -27.99 -22.20
CA VAL A 33 -10.98 -28.14 -22.39
C VAL A 33 -10.74 -29.60 -22.77
N ALA A 34 -10.33 -29.81 -24.02
CA ALA A 34 -9.87 -31.09 -24.52
C ALA A 34 -8.61 -31.53 -23.78
N ALA A 35 -8.67 -32.67 -23.11
CA ALA A 35 -7.51 -33.35 -22.54
C ALA A 35 -6.61 -33.86 -23.68
N ARG A 36 -5.35 -33.41 -23.71
CA ARG A 36 -4.30 -34.05 -24.51
C ARG A 36 -3.38 -34.87 -23.58
N PRO A 37 -3.02 -36.10 -23.96
CA PRO A 37 -2.19 -36.98 -23.15
C PRO A 37 -0.72 -36.59 -23.32
N ILE A 38 -0.01 -36.33 -22.22
CA ILE A 38 1.45 -36.19 -22.23
C ILE A 38 2.07 -37.47 -21.66
N ARG A 39 2.94 -38.03 -22.50
CA ARG A 39 3.64 -39.30 -22.41
C ARG A 39 4.48 -39.44 -21.14
N ARG A 40 4.39 -40.62 -20.53
CA ARG A 40 5.41 -41.19 -19.64
C ARG A 40 6.69 -41.45 -20.44
N GLY A 41 7.83 -41.00 -19.94
CA GLY A 41 9.13 -41.35 -20.49
C GLY A 41 10.25 -41.17 -19.47
N GLY A 42 10.94 -42.28 -19.18
CA GLY A 42 12.38 -42.30 -18.90
C GLY A 42 12.85 -41.92 -17.50
N ARG A 43 13.05 -42.92 -16.64
CA ARG A 43 14.09 -42.89 -15.59
C ARG A 43 15.46 -43.02 -16.26
N VAL A 44 16.42 -42.18 -15.85
CA VAL A 44 17.86 -42.47 -15.95
C VAL A 44 18.49 -42.04 -14.63
N PRO A 45 19.29 -42.88 -13.96
CA PRO A 45 19.99 -42.50 -12.74
C PRO A 45 21.35 -41.89 -13.09
N LEU A 46 21.78 -40.87 -12.34
CA LEU A 46 23.18 -40.50 -12.28
C LEU A 46 23.49 -39.94 -10.90
N ALA A 47 24.31 -40.71 -10.19
CA ALA A 47 24.99 -40.30 -8.98
C ALA A 47 26.20 -39.41 -9.34
N LEU A 48 26.44 -38.36 -8.56
CA LEU A 48 27.69 -38.09 -7.83
C LEU A 48 27.77 -36.61 -7.40
N ALA A 49 28.00 -36.45 -6.10
CA ALA A 49 28.80 -35.44 -5.40
C ALA A 49 28.70 -33.95 -5.79
N TRP A 50 28.49 -33.08 -4.78
CA TRP A 50 29.54 -32.16 -4.29
C TRP A 50 29.05 -31.34 -3.09
N LEU A 51 29.89 -31.31 -2.04
CA LEU A 51 29.87 -30.41 -0.89
C LEU A 51 30.87 -29.28 -1.18
N GLY A 52 30.45 -28.01 -1.11
CA GLY A 52 31.35 -26.86 -1.21
C GLY A 52 30.62 -25.51 -1.11
N PRO A 53 31.25 -24.45 -0.53
CA PRO A 53 30.55 -23.38 0.19
C PRO A 53 30.19 -22.15 -0.65
N LEU A 54 29.25 -21.36 -0.12
CA LEU A 54 28.79 -20.08 -0.63
C LEU A 54 29.93 -19.05 -0.73
N SER A 55 30.22 -18.62 -1.96
CA SER A 55 30.70 -17.27 -2.27
C SER A 55 29.87 -16.74 -3.45
N TRP A 56 29.22 -15.60 -3.28
CA TRP A 56 28.72 -14.83 -4.42
C TRP A 56 29.43 -13.49 -4.42
N GLU A 57 30.27 -13.37 -5.43
CA GLU A 57 31.15 -12.27 -5.78
C GLU A 57 30.54 -11.55 -6.97
N LYS A 58 30.58 -10.22 -6.90
CA LYS A 58 30.52 -9.20 -7.97
C LYS A 58 30.18 -9.67 -9.39
N ASP A 59 28.99 -9.34 -9.86
CA ASP A 59 28.73 -9.14 -11.29
C ASP A 59 29.05 -7.69 -11.68
N GLY A 60 30.23 -7.51 -12.26
CA GLY A 60 30.62 -6.31 -13.00
C GLY A 60 30.00 -6.33 -14.40
N LEU A 61 29.32 -5.24 -14.76
CA LEU A 61 28.93 -4.96 -16.14
C LEU A 61 30.19 -4.88 -17.03
N LYS A 62 30.33 -5.82 -17.97
CA LYS A 62 31.16 -5.66 -19.16
C LYS A 62 30.46 -4.69 -20.12
N GLN A 63 31.01 -3.49 -20.23
CA GLN A 63 30.69 -2.56 -21.30
C GLN A 63 31.67 -2.81 -22.45
N GLU A 64 31.15 -3.36 -23.54
CA GLU A 64 31.88 -3.63 -24.78
C GLU A 64 32.10 -2.30 -25.53
N GLN A 65 33.34 -1.80 -25.55
CA GLN A 65 33.76 -0.68 -26.40
C GLN A 65 34.44 -1.20 -27.66
N LYS A 66 33.84 -0.87 -28.80
CA LYS A 66 34.36 -1.09 -30.16
C LYS A 66 35.19 0.12 -30.58
N PRO A 67 36.45 -0.03 -31.04
CA PRO A 67 37.25 1.11 -31.46
C PRO A 67 36.97 1.46 -32.94
N ALA A 68 36.79 2.75 -33.22
CA ALA A 68 36.89 3.33 -34.55
C ALA A 68 38.15 4.19 -34.63
N ALA A 69 38.89 4.01 -35.71
CA ALA A 69 40.16 4.65 -36.00
C ALA A 69 40.00 6.05 -36.64
N ALA A 70 41.14 6.76 -36.65
CA ALA A 70 41.55 7.88 -37.52
C ALA A 70 41.16 9.31 -37.10
N SER A 71 42.14 10.11 -36.68
CA SER A 71 42.89 11.02 -37.57
C SER A 71 43.68 12.08 -36.77
N LYS A 72 44.80 12.50 -37.37
CA LYS A 72 45.83 13.44 -36.84
C LYS A 72 45.35 14.90 -36.88
N SER A 73 45.84 15.74 -35.95
CA SER A 73 46.42 17.07 -36.25
C SER A 73 46.99 17.76 -34.99
N ASP A 74 48.31 17.95 -35.02
CA ASP A 74 49.13 19.14 -34.74
C ASP A 74 48.76 20.17 -33.64
N SER A 75 49.73 20.35 -32.71
CA SER A 75 50.36 21.60 -32.19
C SER A 75 49.53 22.88 -32.03
N HIS A 76 49.64 23.78 -31.04
CA HIS A 76 50.63 24.10 -29.99
C HIS A 76 49.93 25.09 -28.97
N PRO A 77 50.60 25.80 -28.01
CA PRO A 77 50.16 25.90 -26.62
C PRO A 77 49.56 27.27 -26.17
N THR A 78 49.44 27.42 -24.84
CA THR A 78 49.21 28.64 -24.00
C THR A 78 47.78 29.19 -24.02
N THR A 79 47.08 29.36 -22.89
CA THR A 79 47.30 30.45 -21.93
C THR A 79 46.51 30.22 -20.64
N SER A 80 47.08 30.70 -19.54
CA SER A 80 46.55 30.84 -18.19
C SER A 80 45.40 31.83 -18.04
N ALA A 81 44.68 31.70 -16.92
CA ALA A 81 43.90 32.71 -16.19
C ALA A 81 42.37 32.66 -16.33
N GLY A 82 41.71 32.76 -15.15
CA GLY A 82 40.39 33.38 -15.03
C GLY A 82 39.24 32.47 -14.62
N TYR A 83 39.23 31.99 -13.37
CA TYR A 83 37.97 31.63 -12.70
C TYR A 83 37.30 32.94 -12.24
N GLN A 84 36.27 33.38 -12.96
CA GLN A 84 35.31 34.37 -12.47
C GLN A 84 33.96 33.68 -12.23
N GLN A 85 33.50 33.80 -11.00
CA GLN A 85 32.13 33.50 -10.56
C GLN A 85 31.14 34.37 -11.34
N ALA A 86 30.17 33.72 -11.99
CA ALA A 86 28.97 34.37 -12.46
C ALA A 86 27.78 33.80 -11.67
N ALA A 87 27.32 34.59 -10.70
CA ALA A 87 26.00 34.48 -10.12
C ALA A 87 24.96 34.65 -11.25
N SER A 88 24.08 33.67 -11.44
CA SER A 88 22.90 33.83 -12.27
C SER A 88 21.66 33.81 -11.37
N SER A 89 21.13 35.02 -11.23
CA SER A 89 19.82 35.35 -10.70
C SER A 89 18.74 34.65 -11.51
N TRP A 90 18.01 33.70 -10.92
CA TRP A 90 16.79 33.20 -11.54
C TRP A 90 15.66 34.22 -11.32
N SER A 91 15.50 35.09 -12.31
CA SER A 91 14.40 36.03 -12.43
C SER A 91 13.14 35.32 -12.90
N SER A 92 12.11 35.42 -12.07
CA SER A 92 10.72 35.08 -12.34
C SER A 92 10.20 35.78 -13.60
N LYS A 93 9.71 35.01 -14.58
CA LYS A 93 8.75 35.52 -15.58
C LYS A 93 7.68 34.45 -15.84
N SER A 94 6.65 34.55 -15.02
CA SER A 94 5.29 34.07 -15.26
C SER A 94 4.83 34.55 -16.63
N ARG A 95 4.49 33.60 -17.52
CA ARG A 95 3.73 33.89 -18.73
C ARG A 95 2.46 33.05 -18.67
N CYS A 96 1.37 33.72 -18.30
CA CYS A 96 0.02 33.22 -18.43
C CYS A 96 -0.29 33.06 -19.91
N THR A 97 -0.77 31.88 -20.32
CA THR A 97 -1.43 31.68 -21.61
C THR A 97 -2.93 31.50 -21.38
N PRO A 98 -3.79 32.00 -22.29
CA PRO A 98 -5.21 32.16 -22.03
C PRO A 98 -5.96 30.83 -22.12
N ILE A 99 -7.07 30.81 -21.38
CA ILE A 99 -8.16 29.85 -21.43
C ILE A 99 -8.82 29.93 -22.80
N ASP A 100 -8.80 28.83 -23.56
CA ASP A 100 -9.74 28.61 -24.66
C ASP A 100 -10.75 27.55 -24.22
N SER A 101 -11.95 28.05 -23.96
CA SER A 101 -13.20 27.35 -23.83
C SER A 101 -13.52 26.51 -25.07
N TYR A 102 -13.75 25.21 -24.89
CA TYR A 102 -14.34 24.35 -25.90
C TYR A 102 -15.53 23.60 -25.30
N SER A 103 -16.73 24.04 -25.69
CA SER A 103 -17.99 23.32 -25.61
C SER A 103 -18.56 23.32 -27.03
N PRO A 104 -18.98 22.16 -27.55
CA PRO A 104 -20.15 22.19 -28.40
C PRO A 104 -21.16 21.11 -28.02
N GLU A 105 -22.38 21.60 -27.87
CA GLU A 105 -23.64 20.90 -28.03
C GLU A 105 -23.73 20.21 -29.40
N ALA A 106 -24.22 18.96 -29.40
CA ALA A 106 -25.01 18.26 -30.42
C ALA A 106 -25.03 16.77 -29.98
N GLU A 107 -26.10 15.99 -30.01
CA GLU A 107 -27.22 15.97 -30.93
C GLU A 107 -28.36 15.20 -30.25
N LEU A 108 -29.49 15.87 -30.02
CA LEU A 108 -30.70 15.28 -29.47
C LEU A 108 -31.51 14.68 -30.64
N LYS A 109 -31.47 13.37 -30.85
CA LYS A 109 -32.37 12.70 -31.80
C LYS A 109 -33.66 12.27 -31.12
N ALA A 110 -34.73 12.91 -31.58
CA ALA A 110 -36.11 12.62 -31.29
C ALA A 110 -36.50 11.19 -31.70
N GLY A 111 -37.04 10.44 -30.75
CA GLY A 111 -37.74 9.16 -30.96
C GLY A 111 -39.15 9.27 -30.38
N LYS A 112 -40.13 9.37 -31.28
CA LYS A 112 -41.57 9.55 -31.03
C LYS A 112 -42.27 8.18 -31.14
N ALA A 113 -42.87 7.70 -30.04
CA ALA A 113 -43.95 6.69 -30.02
C ALA A 113 -44.57 6.73 -28.60
N ALA A 114 -45.76 7.28 -28.37
CA ALA A 114 -47.08 6.70 -28.65
C ALA A 114 -47.30 5.34 -27.96
N GLY A 115 -48.17 5.32 -26.95
CA GLY A 115 -48.69 4.06 -26.38
C GLY A 115 -49.05 4.14 -24.91
N GLY A 116 -50.13 4.85 -24.58
CA GLY A 116 -50.78 4.74 -23.28
C GLY A 116 -51.58 3.44 -23.18
N ALA A 117 -51.50 2.77 -22.03
CA ALA A 117 -52.48 1.81 -21.57
C ALA A 117 -52.52 1.89 -20.05
N GLY A 118 -53.62 2.43 -19.52
CA GLY A 118 -53.89 2.50 -18.10
C GLY A 118 -54.13 1.11 -17.51
N ILE A 119 -53.62 0.90 -16.30
CA ILE A 119 -54.01 -0.22 -15.46
C ILE A 119 -54.80 0.35 -14.29
N VAL A 120 -56.07 -0.02 -14.29
CA VAL A 120 -57.09 0.22 -13.26
C VAL A 120 -56.72 -0.59 -12.02
N LEU A 121 -56.62 0.07 -10.86
CA LEU A 121 -56.67 -0.59 -9.56
C LEU A 121 -58.13 -0.80 -9.16
N PRO A 122 -58.54 -2.02 -8.76
CA PRO A 122 -59.77 -2.21 -8.01
C PRO A 122 -59.53 -1.93 -6.52
N ASP A 123 -60.33 -1.01 -5.99
CA ASP A 123 -60.67 -0.90 -4.58
C ASP A 123 -61.53 -2.12 -4.18
N ASP A 124 -61.11 -2.84 -3.14
CA ASP A 124 -61.99 -3.77 -2.43
C ASP A 124 -61.97 -3.46 -0.93
N PRO A 125 -63.12 -3.09 -0.33
CA PRO A 125 -63.32 -3.05 1.10
C PRO A 125 -63.92 -4.38 1.56
N VAL A 126 -63.23 -5.13 2.43
CA VAL A 126 -63.82 -6.32 3.06
C VAL A 126 -63.82 -6.20 4.59
N HIS A 127 -65.02 -6.46 5.08
CA HIS A 127 -65.55 -6.36 6.43
C HIS A 127 -64.78 -7.10 7.52
N GLY A 128 -64.94 -6.54 8.73
CA GLY A 128 -64.49 -7.09 10.00
C GLY A 128 -64.98 -8.50 10.31
N LYS A 129 -64.18 -9.18 11.14
CA LYS A 129 -64.59 -10.29 11.99
C LYS A 129 -64.05 -10.05 13.40
N PRO A 130 -64.88 -10.16 14.45
CA PRO A 130 -64.46 -9.92 15.81
C PRO A 130 -63.85 -11.17 16.46
N ALA A 131 -62.91 -10.90 17.35
CA ALA A 131 -62.60 -11.58 18.61
C ALA A 131 -62.54 -13.12 18.63
N ALA A 132 -61.32 -13.64 18.63
CA ALA A 132 -60.98 -14.84 19.39
C ALA A 132 -59.84 -14.47 20.35
N GLU A 133 -60.21 -14.29 21.60
CA GLU A 133 -59.38 -14.02 22.76
C GLU A 133 -58.49 -15.24 23.05
N HIS A 134 -57.35 -15.31 22.37
CA HIS A 134 -56.28 -16.23 22.73
C HIS A 134 -55.49 -15.61 23.89
N GLN A 135 -55.61 -16.22 25.07
CA GLN A 135 -54.76 -15.97 26.22
C GLN A 135 -53.28 -16.01 25.79
N ALA A 136 -52.69 -14.82 25.71
CA ALA A 136 -51.29 -14.62 25.40
C ALA A 136 -50.45 -15.11 26.59
N LEU A 137 -49.96 -16.35 26.49
CA LEU A 137 -48.77 -16.78 27.20
C LEU A 137 -47.65 -15.82 26.78
N GLY A 138 -47.33 -14.89 27.67
CA GLY A 138 -46.32 -13.86 27.43
C GLY A 138 -45.03 -14.50 26.91
N PRO A 139 -44.38 -13.91 25.88
CA PRO A 139 -43.13 -14.44 25.37
C PRO A 139 -42.13 -14.44 26.52
N GLN A 140 -41.81 -15.62 27.04
CA GLN A 140 -40.69 -15.79 27.94
C GLN A 140 -39.45 -15.38 27.15
N ILE A 141 -38.99 -14.16 27.42
CA ILE A 141 -37.71 -13.64 26.95
C ILE A 141 -36.66 -14.51 27.62
N LEU A 142 -36.38 -15.67 27.01
CA LEU A 142 -35.25 -16.51 27.34
C LEU A 142 -34.04 -15.61 27.17
N ALA A 143 -33.49 -15.18 28.31
CA ALA A 143 -32.29 -14.36 28.39
C ALA A 143 -31.25 -14.98 27.46
N ARG A 144 -30.99 -14.30 26.34
CA ARG A 144 -30.09 -14.80 25.31
C ARG A 144 -28.77 -15.07 26.02
N PRO A 145 -28.28 -16.33 26.05
CA PRO A 145 -27.06 -16.63 26.77
C PRO A 145 -25.98 -15.68 26.27
N PRO A 146 -25.17 -15.10 27.19
CA PRO A 146 -24.16 -14.11 26.81
C PRO A 146 -23.33 -14.70 25.66
N PRO A 147 -23.05 -13.92 24.59
CA PRO A 147 -22.33 -14.41 23.44
C PRO A 147 -21.06 -15.10 23.93
N ARG A 148 -20.96 -16.42 23.72
CA ARG A 148 -19.79 -17.20 24.13
C ARG A 148 -18.59 -16.50 23.50
N ARG A 149 -17.72 -15.91 24.33
CA ARG A 149 -16.41 -15.46 23.86
C ARG A 149 -15.78 -16.66 23.15
N PRO A 150 -15.40 -16.54 21.87
CA PRO A 150 -14.77 -17.65 21.16
C PRO A 150 -13.57 -18.09 21.98
N GLN A 151 -13.63 -19.30 22.53
CA GLN A 151 -12.52 -19.88 23.25
C GLN A 151 -11.37 -20.00 22.25
N ARG A 152 -10.31 -19.23 22.52
CA ARG A 152 -9.06 -19.20 21.77
C ARG A 152 -8.53 -20.63 21.68
N SER A 153 -8.77 -21.31 20.55
CA SER A 153 -8.45 -22.72 20.41
C SER A 153 -6.94 -22.91 20.48
N GLU A 154 -6.48 -24.04 21.03
CA GLU A 154 -5.05 -24.36 21.14
C GLU A 154 -4.31 -24.34 19.78
N ALA A 155 -5.03 -24.36 18.66
CA ALA A 155 -4.52 -24.14 17.31
C ALA A 155 -3.84 -22.76 17.10
N GLU A 156 -3.95 -21.83 18.05
CA GLU A 156 -3.19 -20.58 18.03
C GLU A 156 -1.74 -20.72 18.54
N LYS A 157 -1.39 -21.82 19.20
CA LYS A 157 -0.03 -22.05 19.71
C LYS A 157 0.96 -22.16 18.52
N GLY A 158 1.80 -21.15 18.35
CA GLY A 158 2.85 -21.10 17.31
C GLY A 158 2.47 -20.38 16.01
N THR A 159 1.33 -19.69 15.98
CA THR A 159 0.96 -18.81 14.86
C THR A 159 1.25 -17.35 15.17
N VAL A 160 1.69 -16.60 14.16
CA VAL A 160 1.94 -15.16 14.21
C VAL A 160 0.92 -14.45 13.32
N LEU A 161 0.38 -13.34 13.82
CA LEU A 161 -0.42 -12.41 13.04
C LEU A 161 0.47 -11.28 12.54
N THR A 162 0.47 -11.03 11.24
CA THR A 162 1.20 -9.91 10.64
C THR A 162 0.30 -9.13 9.69
N PHE A 163 0.40 -7.80 9.75
CA PHE A 163 -0.40 -6.92 8.91
C PHE A 163 0.47 -6.32 7.80
N ALA A 164 0.06 -6.54 6.55
CA ALA A 164 0.73 -6.03 5.36
C ALA A 164 -0.05 -4.87 4.75
N TYR A 165 0.62 -3.75 4.50
CA TYR A 165 0.03 -2.53 3.91
C TYR A 165 0.74 -2.07 2.61
N GLY A 166 1.77 -2.81 2.17
CA GLY A 166 2.57 -2.51 0.97
C GLY A 166 2.62 -3.68 0.00
N ALA A 167 3.77 -3.92 -0.64
CA ALA A 167 3.92 -4.95 -1.67
C ALA A 167 3.64 -6.40 -1.17
N ASN A 168 3.73 -6.63 0.14
CA ASN A 168 3.38 -7.92 0.74
C ASN A 168 1.88 -8.21 0.78
N MET A 169 1.01 -7.25 0.46
CA MET A 169 -0.42 -7.54 0.21
C MET A 169 -0.60 -8.46 -1.00
N ASN A 170 0.34 -8.45 -1.95
CA ASN A 170 0.32 -9.33 -3.10
C ASN A 170 0.86 -10.71 -2.72
N PHE A 171 0.00 -11.73 -2.83
CA PHE A 171 0.35 -13.11 -2.49
C PHE A 171 1.50 -13.66 -3.34
N LEU A 172 1.63 -13.24 -4.61
CA LEU A 172 2.75 -13.65 -5.46
C LEU A 172 4.09 -13.11 -4.94
N THR A 173 4.10 -11.93 -4.32
CA THR A 173 5.30 -11.39 -3.65
C THR A 173 5.75 -12.30 -2.50
N LEU A 174 4.81 -12.74 -1.66
CA LEU A 174 5.10 -13.67 -0.56
C LEU A 174 5.55 -15.05 -1.08
N ALA A 175 4.89 -15.57 -2.10
CA ALA A 175 5.24 -16.85 -2.72
C ALA A 175 6.65 -16.84 -3.31
N ARG A 176 7.07 -15.76 -4.00
CA ARG A 176 8.44 -15.61 -4.51
C ARG A 176 9.50 -15.59 -3.42
N ARG A 177 9.14 -15.18 -2.20
CA ARG A 177 10.01 -15.22 -1.02
C ARG A 177 9.96 -16.57 -0.28
N GLY A 178 9.19 -17.53 -0.79
CA GLY A 178 9.01 -18.83 -0.16
C GLY A 178 8.23 -18.78 1.15
N VAL A 179 7.41 -17.73 1.35
CA VAL A 179 6.59 -17.52 2.55
C VAL A 179 5.21 -18.12 2.32
N ARG A 180 4.78 -19.02 3.20
CA ARG A 180 3.43 -19.62 3.20
C ARG A 180 2.52 -19.00 4.25
N VAL A 181 1.32 -18.63 3.86
CA VAL A 181 0.27 -18.09 4.76
C VAL A 181 -0.78 -19.16 5.04
N LEU A 182 -1.32 -19.16 6.25
CA LEU A 182 -2.39 -20.06 6.69
C LEU A 182 -3.77 -19.46 6.40
N SER A 183 -3.95 -18.17 6.69
CA SER A 183 -5.16 -17.40 6.35
C SER A 183 -4.81 -15.96 6.02
N ARG A 184 -5.76 -15.27 5.39
CA ARG A 184 -5.66 -13.85 5.03
C ARG A 184 -7.03 -13.21 5.13
N ASP A 185 -7.08 -12.05 5.77
CA ASP A 185 -8.32 -11.32 6.00
C ASP A 185 -8.09 -9.83 5.70
N PRO A 186 -8.97 -9.15 4.93
CA PRO A 186 -8.87 -7.71 4.73
C PRO A 186 -9.09 -6.98 6.06
N ALA A 187 -8.22 -6.01 6.36
CA ALA A 187 -8.21 -5.30 7.63
C ALA A 187 -7.73 -3.86 7.46
N PHE A 188 -7.88 -3.06 8.50
CA PHE A 188 -7.34 -1.70 8.60
C PHE A 188 -6.74 -1.43 9.97
N ILE A 189 -5.84 -0.46 10.06
CA ILE A 189 -5.25 -0.02 11.34
C ILE A 189 -6.29 0.81 12.11
N SER A 190 -6.54 0.44 13.37
CA SER A 190 -7.59 1.07 14.18
C SER A 190 -7.21 2.48 14.65
N ASP A 191 -5.91 2.73 14.81
CA ASP A 191 -5.39 4.04 15.22
C ASP A 191 -5.37 5.03 14.03
N SER A 192 -6.22 6.05 14.11
CA SER A 192 -6.34 7.11 13.10
C SER A 192 -5.12 8.03 13.03
N ALA A 193 -4.24 8.01 14.04
CA ALA A 193 -2.98 8.75 13.97
C ALA A 193 -1.96 8.06 13.05
N VAL A 194 -2.13 6.77 12.74
CA VAL A 194 -1.22 6.05 11.84
C VAL A 194 -1.56 6.35 10.39
N ARG A 195 -0.56 6.81 9.63
CA ARG A 195 -0.65 7.20 8.24
C ARG A 195 0.33 6.43 7.37
N LEU A 196 -0.11 6.13 6.15
CA LEU A 196 0.72 5.55 5.10
C LEU A 196 1.55 6.65 4.44
N VAL A 197 2.85 6.45 4.31
CA VAL A 197 3.74 7.38 3.59
C VAL A 197 4.77 6.63 2.76
N PHE A 198 5.31 7.26 1.72
CA PHE A 198 6.40 6.70 0.91
C PHE A 198 7.75 7.32 1.29
N LYS A 199 8.23 6.97 2.49
CA LYS A 199 9.52 7.41 3.05
C LYS A 199 10.53 6.29 3.29
N HIS A 200 10.28 5.06 2.85
CA HIS A 200 11.32 4.04 2.91
C HIS A 200 12.30 4.20 1.72
N ARG A 201 13.56 3.80 1.90
CA ARG A 201 14.56 3.72 0.83
C ARG A 201 13.97 3.10 -0.45
N GLY A 202 14.18 3.73 -1.59
CA GLY A 202 13.60 3.31 -2.87
C GLY A 202 12.15 3.77 -3.09
N GLY A 203 11.61 4.62 -2.22
CA GLY A 203 10.24 5.12 -2.32
C GLY A 203 9.19 4.07 -1.98
N HIS A 204 9.54 3.12 -1.10
CA HIS A 204 8.59 2.12 -0.62
C HIS A 204 7.75 2.68 0.54
N ALA A 205 6.59 2.07 0.75
CA ALA A 205 5.67 2.47 1.80
C ALA A 205 6.22 2.16 3.19
N THR A 206 5.92 3.04 4.14
CA THR A 206 6.10 2.84 5.57
C THR A 206 4.92 3.46 6.32
N LEU A 207 4.81 3.15 7.61
CA LEU A 207 3.86 3.80 8.50
C LEU A 207 4.55 4.90 9.31
N GLU A 208 3.83 5.99 9.54
CA GLU A 208 4.21 7.04 10.48
C GLU A 208 3.02 7.31 11.40
N ARG A 209 3.28 7.59 12.68
CA ARG A 209 2.25 8.12 13.57
C ARG A 209 2.28 9.66 13.47
N ALA A 210 1.14 10.29 13.25
CA ALA A 210 0.97 11.71 13.47
C ALA A 210 1.17 11.97 14.96
N GLU A 211 2.17 12.77 15.32
CA GLU A 211 2.28 13.20 16.71
C GLU A 211 1.03 14.01 17.02
N ALA A 212 0.26 13.56 18.02
CA ALA A 212 -0.84 14.34 18.53
C ALA A 212 -0.18 15.61 19.09
N GLY A 213 -0.41 16.76 18.44
CA GLY A 213 0.24 18.01 18.77
C GLY A 213 -0.05 18.46 20.20
N GLU A 214 0.70 17.91 21.15
CA GLU A 214 0.89 18.47 22.47
C GLU A 214 2.12 19.38 22.35
N GLY A 215 1.84 20.67 22.23
CA GLY A 215 2.76 21.67 21.71
C GLY A 215 4.15 21.63 22.36
N GLY A 216 5.17 21.45 21.54
CA GLY A 216 6.54 21.63 22.01
C GLY A 216 7.64 21.08 21.10
N SER A 217 7.84 21.67 19.91
CA SER A 217 9.15 22.18 19.49
C SER A 217 9.17 22.63 18.03
N ALA A 218 9.64 23.86 17.86
CA ALA A 218 9.88 24.51 16.58
C ALA A 218 10.89 23.71 15.73
N GLY A 219 10.46 23.14 14.62
CA GLY A 219 11.41 22.61 13.62
C GLY A 219 10.81 21.88 12.43
N GLY A 220 9.70 21.17 12.60
CA GLY A 220 8.99 20.54 11.49
C GLY A 220 7.54 20.96 11.53
N LYS A 221 7.05 21.69 10.53
CA LYS A 221 5.60 21.75 10.30
C LYS A 221 5.12 20.31 10.25
N ASP A 222 4.05 19.98 10.98
CA ASP A 222 3.30 18.75 10.80
C ASP A 222 2.85 18.67 9.33
N GLU A 223 3.73 18.16 8.46
CA GLU A 223 3.45 18.06 7.05
C GLU A 223 2.35 17.01 6.93
N GLU A 224 1.20 17.46 6.44
CA GLU A 224 0.14 16.56 6.02
C GLU A 224 0.75 15.57 5.03
N PRO A 225 0.51 14.25 5.19
CA PRO A 225 1.07 13.28 4.26
C PRO A 225 0.63 13.63 2.85
N ARG A 226 1.55 13.48 1.89
CA ARG A 226 1.29 13.83 0.49
C ARG A 226 0.13 13.00 -0.07
N PHE A 227 -0.03 11.78 0.43
CA PHE A 227 -1.07 10.85 0.03
C PHE A 227 -1.91 10.46 1.24
N ARG A 228 -3.19 10.80 1.20
CA ARG A 228 -4.12 10.49 2.29
C ARG A 228 -5.27 9.61 1.78
N PRO A 229 -5.52 8.44 2.40
CA PRO A 229 -6.72 7.66 2.15
C PRO A 229 -7.99 8.48 2.39
N TYR A 230 -9.03 8.27 1.60
CA TYR A 230 -10.27 9.08 1.67
C TYR A 230 -10.97 8.99 3.04
N ASP A 231 -10.89 7.84 3.70
CA ASP A 231 -11.44 7.60 5.02
C ASP A 231 -10.43 7.83 6.16
N GLY A 232 -9.20 8.25 5.80
CA GLY A 232 -8.11 8.52 6.72
C GLY A 232 -7.49 7.29 7.38
N ARG A 233 -7.82 6.07 6.95
CA ARG A 233 -7.30 4.83 7.55
C ARG A 233 -6.36 4.10 6.61
N VAL A 234 -5.43 3.35 7.18
CA VAL A 234 -4.53 2.49 6.40
C VAL A 234 -5.12 1.09 6.29
N HIS A 235 -5.50 0.70 5.09
CA HIS A 235 -6.05 -0.62 4.79
C HIS A 235 -4.94 -1.55 4.32
N GLY A 236 -5.11 -2.84 4.60
CA GLY A 236 -4.13 -3.86 4.31
C GLY A 236 -4.70 -5.25 4.52
N VAL A 237 -3.80 -6.22 4.63
CA VAL A 237 -4.16 -7.64 4.76
C VAL A 237 -3.55 -8.16 6.05
N LEU A 238 -4.40 -8.73 6.91
CA LEU A 238 -3.98 -9.46 8.08
C LEU A 238 -3.70 -10.91 7.67
N TYR A 239 -2.45 -11.33 7.79
CA TYR A 239 -2.04 -12.71 7.55
C TYR A 239 -1.86 -13.46 8.86
N ARG A 240 -2.32 -14.70 8.89
CA ARG A 240 -1.92 -15.70 9.88
C ARG A 240 -0.88 -16.62 9.25
N MET A 241 0.25 -16.82 9.90
CA MET A 241 1.32 -17.71 9.42
C MET A 241 2.00 -18.43 10.58
N SER A 242 2.78 -19.47 10.29
CA SER A 242 3.59 -20.11 11.32
C SER A 242 4.79 -19.24 11.69
N GLN A 243 5.35 -19.44 12.88
CA GLN A 243 6.56 -18.75 13.34
C GLN A 243 7.72 -18.85 12.33
N GLN A 244 7.93 -20.05 11.75
CA GLN A 244 9.01 -20.28 10.78
C GLN A 244 8.85 -19.45 9.50
N GLU A 245 7.61 -19.32 9.00
CA GLU A 245 7.31 -18.52 7.81
C GLU A 245 7.44 -17.02 8.10
N PHE A 246 7.05 -16.59 9.30
CA PHE A 246 7.25 -15.23 9.76
C PHE A 246 8.74 -14.84 9.87
N GLU A 247 9.59 -15.75 10.33
CA GLU A 247 11.04 -15.53 10.37
C GLU A 247 11.66 -15.39 8.97
N LYS A 248 11.19 -16.18 7.99
CA LYS A 248 11.61 -16.01 6.59
C LYS A 248 11.20 -14.64 6.06
N LEU A 249 9.96 -14.22 6.33
CA LEU A 249 9.46 -12.91 5.94
C LEU A 249 10.31 -11.80 6.58
N SER A 250 10.55 -11.88 7.89
CA SER A 250 11.37 -10.92 8.64
C SER A 250 12.78 -10.77 8.08
N LYS A 251 13.44 -11.89 7.72
CA LYS A 251 14.76 -11.87 7.06
C LYS A 251 14.76 -11.16 5.70
N SER A 252 13.62 -11.16 5.00
CA SER A 252 13.46 -10.49 3.71
C SER A 252 13.16 -8.99 3.82
N GLU A 253 12.64 -8.53 4.96
CA GLU A 253 12.27 -7.13 5.24
C GLU A 253 13.44 -6.30 5.77
N ARG A 254 14.56 -6.30 5.02
CA ARG A 254 15.75 -5.54 5.41
C ARG A 254 15.46 -4.04 5.46
N GLY A 255 15.88 -3.38 6.53
CA GLY A 255 15.65 -1.96 6.73
C GLY A 255 14.29 -1.61 7.34
N TYR A 256 13.51 -2.62 7.75
CA TYR A 256 12.33 -2.45 8.60
C TYR A 256 12.59 -2.98 10.01
N VAL A 257 11.81 -2.48 10.96
CA VAL A 257 11.69 -2.97 12.34
C VAL A 257 10.27 -3.45 12.58
N LEU A 258 10.08 -4.36 13.53
CA LEU A 258 8.76 -4.84 13.90
C LEU A 258 8.11 -3.93 14.93
N GLN A 259 6.85 -3.61 14.71
CA GLN A 259 5.99 -2.88 15.65
C GLN A 259 4.65 -3.59 15.76
N GLU A 260 4.09 -3.69 16.97
CA GLU A 260 2.75 -4.22 17.17
C GLU A 260 1.72 -3.10 17.06
N LEU A 261 0.69 -3.30 16.22
CA LEU A 261 -0.41 -2.35 16.03
C LEU A 261 -1.76 -3.05 16.18
N GLU A 262 -2.76 -2.34 16.70
CA GLU A 262 -4.14 -2.80 16.74
C GLU A 262 -4.78 -2.63 15.35
N VAL A 263 -5.23 -3.75 14.79
CA VAL A 263 -5.89 -3.82 13.49
C VAL A 263 -7.29 -4.39 13.64
N GLN A 264 -8.20 -3.94 12.79
CA GLN A 264 -9.57 -4.44 12.74
C GLN A 264 -9.84 -5.04 11.36
N THR A 265 -10.24 -6.31 11.33
CA THR A 265 -10.73 -6.97 10.12
C THR A 265 -12.05 -6.37 9.69
N TYR A 266 -12.42 -6.51 8.42
CA TYR A 266 -13.68 -5.95 7.92
C TYR A 266 -14.92 -6.59 8.55
N ASP A 267 -14.79 -7.81 9.08
CA ASP A 267 -15.82 -8.49 9.88
C ASP A 267 -15.95 -7.93 11.30
N GLY A 268 -15.12 -6.95 11.67
CA GLY A 268 -15.17 -6.23 12.94
C GLY A 268 -14.29 -6.82 14.04
N ALA A 269 -13.62 -7.96 13.81
CA ALA A 269 -12.71 -8.56 14.79
C ALA A 269 -11.41 -7.76 14.92
N ARG A 270 -10.99 -7.52 16.16
CA ARG A 270 -9.78 -6.76 16.49
C ARG A 270 -8.63 -7.68 16.87
N HIS A 271 -7.44 -7.35 16.39
CA HIS A 271 -6.22 -8.12 16.60
C HIS A 271 -5.06 -7.19 16.89
N VAL A 272 -4.09 -7.66 17.67
CA VAL A 272 -2.75 -7.07 17.72
C VAL A 272 -1.89 -7.86 16.73
N ALA A 273 -1.28 -7.16 15.78
CA ALA A 273 -0.51 -7.78 14.70
C ALA A 273 0.87 -7.13 14.59
N SER A 274 1.85 -7.96 14.22
CA SER A 274 3.21 -7.51 13.91
C SER A 274 3.25 -6.82 12.55
N VAL A 275 3.78 -5.61 12.51
CA VAL A 275 3.83 -4.74 11.33
C VAL A 275 5.27 -4.32 11.09
N PHE A 276 5.72 -4.37 9.84
CA PHE A 276 7.04 -3.89 9.46
C PHE A 276 6.99 -2.38 9.24
N VAL A 277 7.76 -1.60 9.99
CA VAL A 277 7.87 -0.14 9.87
C VAL A 277 9.31 0.21 9.56
N SER A 278 9.56 1.23 8.73
CA SER A 278 10.94 1.57 8.33
C SER A 278 11.82 1.85 9.53
N ASN A 279 13.00 1.23 9.54
CA ASN A 279 14.06 1.60 10.45
C ASN A 279 14.45 3.07 10.18
N PRO A 280 14.61 3.93 11.20
CA PRO A 280 15.02 5.32 11.03
C PRO A 280 16.26 5.52 10.14
N LEU A 281 17.22 4.57 10.14
CA LEU A 281 18.42 4.62 9.31
C LEU A 281 18.17 4.39 7.80
N PHE A 282 17.02 3.83 7.45
CA PHE A 282 16.58 3.55 6.07
C PHE A 282 15.41 4.44 5.63
N ARG A 283 14.97 5.35 6.51
CA ARG A 283 13.93 6.32 6.22
C ARG A 283 14.53 7.52 5.48
N LEU A 284 13.79 8.00 4.50
CA LEU A 284 14.07 9.20 3.71
C LEU A 284 13.66 10.44 4.51
N GLY A 285 14.37 11.55 4.29
CA GLY A 285 14.07 12.82 4.96
C GLY A 285 12.71 13.41 4.57
N SER A 286 12.25 13.13 3.35
CA SER A 286 10.97 13.60 2.81
C SER A 286 10.23 12.50 2.06
N GLU A 287 8.93 12.71 1.85
CA GLU A 287 8.09 11.79 1.08
C GLU A 287 8.33 11.92 -0.43
N VAL A 288 8.55 10.78 -1.09
CA VAL A 288 8.82 10.70 -2.54
C VAL A 288 7.69 9.99 -3.27
N LEU A 289 7.63 10.14 -4.59
CA LEU A 289 6.67 9.39 -5.41
C LEU A 289 7.07 7.92 -5.46
N PRO A 290 6.17 6.95 -5.24
CA PRO A 290 6.53 5.53 -5.35
C PRO A 290 6.88 5.13 -6.79
N PRO A 291 7.81 4.17 -6.99
CA PRO A 291 8.04 3.57 -8.30
C PRO A 291 6.80 2.86 -8.83
N GLU A 292 6.53 2.99 -10.13
CA GLU A 292 5.35 2.42 -10.78
C GLU A 292 5.23 0.90 -10.56
N GLN A 293 6.34 0.17 -10.76
CA GLN A 293 6.36 -1.28 -10.59
C GLN A 293 6.01 -1.70 -9.14
N TYR A 294 6.47 -0.92 -8.16
CA TYR A 294 6.16 -1.18 -6.75
C TYR A 294 4.67 -1.00 -6.50
N LEU A 295 4.11 0.15 -6.91
CA LEU A 295 2.71 0.47 -6.65
C LEU A 295 1.75 -0.42 -7.46
N ALA A 296 2.15 -0.89 -8.65
CA ALA A 296 1.40 -1.89 -9.41
C ALA A 296 1.20 -3.17 -8.58
N GLY A 297 2.26 -3.66 -7.91
CA GLY A 297 2.15 -4.82 -7.01
C GLY A 297 1.25 -4.56 -5.80
N VAL A 298 1.30 -3.36 -5.22
CA VAL A 298 0.41 -2.93 -4.12
C VAL A 298 -1.06 -2.93 -4.58
N ARG A 299 -1.35 -2.35 -5.75
CA ARG A 299 -2.70 -2.28 -6.34
C ARG A 299 -3.26 -3.67 -6.66
N GLU A 300 -2.44 -4.53 -7.26
CA GLU A 300 -2.81 -5.93 -7.51
C GLU A 300 -3.13 -6.66 -6.21
N GLY A 301 -2.28 -6.52 -5.18
CA GLY A 301 -2.53 -7.09 -3.87
C GLY A 301 -3.81 -6.56 -3.22
N ALA A 302 -4.08 -5.25 -3.31
CA ALA A 302 -5.31 -4.66 -2.77
C ALA A 302 -6.58 -5.23 -3.45
N ARG A 303 -6.56 -5.36 -4.78
CA ARG A 303 -7.67 -5.95 -5.55
C ARG A 303 -7.87 -7.43 -5.21
N ASP A 304 -6.79 -8.21 -5.18
CA ASP A 304 -6.84 -9.67 -5.00
C ASP A 304 -7.24 -10.10 -3.59
N ASN A 305 -7.17 -9.18 -2.62
CA ASN A 305 -7.66 -9.38 -1.24
C ASN A 305 -8.96 -8.61 -0.96
N TYR A 306 -9.62 -8.07 -1.99
CA TYR A 306 -10.91 -7.37 -1.88
C TYR A 306 -10.92 -6.27 -0.82
N LEU A 307 -9.86 -5.44 -0.80
CA LEU A 307 -9.86 -4.26 0.08
C LEU A 307 -11.01 -3.31 -0.28
N GLU A 308 -11.33 -2.40 0.63
CA GLU A 308 -12.41 -1.44 0.46
C GLU A 308 -12.28 -0.65 -0.88
N PRO A 309 -13.34 -0.53 -1.69
CA PRO A 309 -13.27 0.09 -3.02
C PRO A 309 -12.75 1.53 -3.04
N GLY A 310 -13.12 2.36 -2.06
CA GLY A 310 -12.58 3.71 -1.87
C GLY A 310 -11.07 3.69 -1.65
N TYR A 311 -10.54 2.76 -0.87
CA TYR A 311 -9.11 2.57 -0.67
C TYR A 311 -8.40 2.11 -1.95
N GLN A 312 -9.02 1.22 -2.73
CA GLN A 312 -8.49 0.83 -4.05
C GLN A 312 -8.45 2.02 -5.02
N ALA A 313 -9.47 2.87 -5.01
CA ALA A 313 -9.51 4.11 -5.79
C ALA A 313 -8.43 5.09 -5.34
N PHE A 314 -8.21 5.24 -4.03
CA PHE A 314 -7.10 6.01 -3.46
C PHE A 314 -5.74 5.52 -3.99
N LEU A 315 -5.45 4.21 -3.89
CA LEU A 315 -4.19 3.64 -4.38
C LEU A 315 -3.99 3.86 -5.89
N SER A 316 -5.09 3.85 -6.65
CA SER A 316 -5.08 4.11 -8.09
C SER A 316 -4.80 5.57 -8.42
N GLY A 317 -5.19 6.51 -7.54
CA GLY A 317 -4.96 7.95 -7.69
C GLY A 317 -3.53 8.41 -7.34
N ILE A 318 -2.74 7.59 -6.65
CA ILE A 318 -1.35 7.94 -6.30
C ILE A 318 -0.49 8.04 -7.57
N SER A 319 0.14 9.20 -7.78
CA SER A 319 1.10 9.43 -8.86
C SER A 319 2.38 8.63 -8.66
N THR A 320 2.97 8.13 -9.75
CA THR A 320 4.17 7.28 -9.73
C THR A 320 5.29 7.86 -10.58
N VAL A 321 6.51 7.34 -10.37
CA VAL A 321 7.65 7.58 -11.26
C VAL A 321 8.06 6.29 -11.99
N PRO A 322 8.62 6.39 -13.21
CA PRO A 322 9.25 5.25 -13.86
C PRO A 322 10.37 4.68 -12.99
N GLY A 323 10.51 3.35 -12.94
CA GLY A 323 11.53 2.70 -12.10
C GLY A 323 12.96 2.83 -12.59
N ALA A 324 13.17 3.18 -13.87
CA ALA A 324 14.49 3.35 -14.46
C ALA A 324 15.09 4.71 -14.06
N GLY A 325 16.22 4.68 -13.34
CA GLY A 325 16.97 5.89 -13.00
C GLY A 325 16.36 6.72 -11.86
N LEU A 326 15.94 6.06 -10.77
CA LEU A 326 15.50 6.77 -9.56
C LEU A 326 16.57 7.75 -9.09
N GLY A 327 16.15 8.98 -8.78
CA GLY A 327 17.02 10.06 -8.34
C GLY A 327 17.71 9.77 -7.00
N SER A 328 18.73 10.58 -6.68
CA SER A 328 19.52 10.42 -5.46
C SER A 328 18.69 10.54 -4.17
N GLU A 329 17.57 11.26 -4.23
CA GLU A 329 16.58 11.45 -3.17
C GLU A 329 15.93 10.14 -2.71
N TYR A 330 15.83 9.12 -3.58
CA TYR A 330 15.32 7.79 -3.23
C TYR A 330 16.31 6.98 -2.38
N TYR A 331 17.56 7.44 -2.28
CA TYR A 331 18.64 6.75 -1.61
C TYR A 331 19.38 7.63 -0.60
N SER A 332 18.89 8.85 -0.34
CA SER A 332 19.43 9.75 0.68
C SER A 332 18.91 9.33 2.06
N THR A 333 19.53 8.28 2.62
CA THR A 333 19.23 7.77 3.96
C THR A 333 20.38 8.03 4.92
N PRO A 334 20.14 8.19 6.24
CA PRO A 334 21.20 8.34 7.23
C PRO A 334 22.28 7.24 7.16
N SER A 335 21.86 5.99 6.91
CA SER A 335 22.78 4.85 6.72
C SER A 335 23.81 5.05 5.60
N LYS A 336 23.44 5.75 4.51
CA LYS A 336 24.37 6.03 3.41
C LYS A 336 25.46 6.99 3.85
N TYR A 337 25.11 8.03 4.60
CA TYR A 337 26.07 8.99 5.14
C TYR A 337 27.00 8.34 6.17
N MET A 338 26.46 7.50 7.06
CA MET A 338 27.28 6.73 8.01
C MET A 338 28.31 5.84 7.30
N ALA A 339 27.91 5.17 6.21
CA ALA A 339 28.83 4.36 5.43
C ALA A 339 29.96 5.20 4.79
N TYR A 340 29.64 6.38 4.24
CA TYR A 340 30.66 7.28 3.71
C TYR A 340 31.59 7.84 4.78
N SER A 341 31.05 8.23 5.94
CA SER A 341 31.85 8.66 7.08
C SER A 341 32.80 7.56 7.54
N PHE A 342 32.34 6.31 7.61
CA PHE A 342 33.19 5.17 7.96
C PHE A 342 34.31 4.96 6.93
N LEU A 343 33.98 4.96 5.64
CA LEU A 343 34.98 4.81 4.57
C LEU A 343 36.02 5.94 4.58
N LEU A 344 35.58 7.17 4.84
CA LEU A 344 36.46 8.32 4.97
C LEU A 344 37.42 8.17 6.15
N VAL A 345 36.93 7.75 7.32
CA VAL A 345 37.77 7.50 8.50
C VAL A 345 38.78 6.39 8.25
N VAL A 346 38.36 5.26 7.65
CA VAL A 346 39.27 4.17 7.28
C VAL A 346 40.31 4.64 6.28
N GLY A 347 39.92 5.43 5.28
CA GLY A 347 40.83 6.02 4.30
C GLY A 347 41.88 6.93 4.94
N LEU A 348 41.48 7.77 5.90
CA LEU A 348 42.40 8.63 6.64
C LEU A 348 43.37 7.83 7.52
N ILE A 349 42.91 6.76 8.18
CA ILE A 349 43.77 5.87 8.97
C ILE A 349 44.79 5.17 8.08
N ALA A 350 44.36 4.65 6.93
CA ALA A 350 45.25 4.00 5.97
C ALA A 350 46.29 4.98 5.39
N LEU A 351 45.88 6.21 5.08
CA LEU A 351 46.78 7.26 4.62
C LEU A 351 47.83 7.61 5.69
N ALA A 352 47.39 7.77 6.94
CA ALA A 352 48.29 8.04 8.07
C ALA A 352 49.31 6.91 8.26
N TYR A 353 48.87 5.65 8.13
CA TYR A 353 49.76 4.49 8.21
C TYR A 353 50.80 4.46 7.08
N LEU A 354 50.40 4.77 5.84
CA LEU A 354 51.33 4.83 4.70
C LEU A 354 52.36 5.97 4.84
N CYS A 355 51.96 7.12 5.38
CA CYS A 355 52.88 8.22 5.65
C CYS A 355 53.86 7.94 6.80
N GLN A 356 53.64 6.91 7.62
CA GLN A 356 54.51 6.53 8.74
C GLN A 356 55.60 5.53 8.34
N GLN A 357 55.59 4.96 7.13
CA GLN A 357 56.65 4.07 6.68
C GLN A 357 57.82 4.90 6.09
N PRO A 358 58.98 4.96 6.78
CA PRO A 358 60.14 5.75 6.36
C PRO A 358 60.90 5.15 5.17
#